data_AF-A0A2A4QTX7-F1
#
_entry.id   AF-A0A2A4QTX7-F1
#
_cell.length_a   1.000
_cell.length_b   1.000
_cell.length_c   1.000
_cell.angle_alpha   90.00
_cell.angle_beta   90.00
_cell.angle_gamma   90.00
#
_symmetry.space_group_name_H-M   'P 1'
#
loop_
_entity.id
_entity.type
_entity.pdbx_description
1 polymer ?
#
loop_
_entity_poly.entity_id
_entity_poly.type
_entity_poly.pdbx_seq_one_letter_code
_entity_poly.pdbx_strand_id
1 'polypeptide(L)'
;MSHEFELVISPLCQDVSVDGETIKVEIYRGVEDKDWVLEVVDKYGNSTVWDDLFDTDNAAFKEALKTIEDEGIHSLIGSTSQPHKEYAIDSTLQALDGILCSDIAPENAMDASTLEGFFTALVIGPSLVSPSQYTPWIWDMDEGKDEVIYNSMEQMQETMGLFMAVWNHVAESFSSDPSSFEPAYFRAVEWGATEWCEGFLMGTQLFDDSWALLWMKEPKLVTPFLRLGDELGIEMTRKEKNQEKWIHAVPESLVAIHANWLEHRINPATEMPEIPARRGKKVGRNDPCPCGSDKKYKKCCGAPTTIH
;
A
#
# COMPACT_ATOMS: atom_id res chain seq x y z
N MET A 1 -19.68 -11.28 22.02
CA MET A 1 -20.35 -10.35 21.11
C MET A 1 -19.31 -9.31 20.77
N SER A 2 -18.47 -9.64 19.78
CA SER A 2 -17.49 -8.72 19.19
C SER A 2 -18.27 -7.58 18.56
N HIS A 3 -18.06 -6.35 19.03
CA HIS A 3 -18.56 -5.17 18.32
C HIS A 3 -17.54 -4.91 17.20
N GLU A 4 -17.95 -5.21 15.97
CA GLU A 4 -17.21 -5.02 14.73
C GLU A 4 -17.03 -3.51 14.50
N PHE A 5 -15.80 -3.03 14.33
CA PHE A 5 -15.52 -1.61 14.12
C PHE A 5 -15.51 -1.31 12.61
N GLU A 6 -16.69 -1.36 12.00
CA GLU A 6 -16.89 -0.94 10.60
C GLU A 6 -16.67 0.58 10.46
N LEU A 7 -16.18 1.06 9.31
CA LEU A 7 -16.01 2.48 9.01
C LEU A 7 -17.13 3.03 8.11
N VAL A 8 -17.59 4.24 8.41
CA VAL A 8 -18.46 5.04 7.55
C VAL A 8 -17.62 6.12 6.88
N ILE A 9 -17.59 6.11 5.54
CA ILE A 9 -16.90 7.10 4.71
C ILE A 9 -17.89 8.21 4.33
N SER A 10 -17.46 9.47 4.47
CA SER A 10 -18.29 10.60 4.07
C SER A 10 -18.37 10.72 2.54
N PRO A 11 -19.54 11.08 1.99
CA PRO A 11 -19.65 11.46 0.58
C PRO A 11 -18.93 12.78 0.22
N LEU A 12 -18.38 13.50 1.21
CA LEU A 12 -17.62 14.73 1.02
C LEU A 12 -16.14 14.50 0.74
N CYS A 13 -15.66 13.25 0.80
CA CYS A 13 -14.31 12.90 0.39
C CYS A 13 -14.11 13.27 -1.09
N GLN A 14 -13.15 14.15 -1.38
CA GLN A 14 -12.91 14.65 -2.73
C GLN A 14 -11.54 15.31 -2.85
N ASP A 15 -11.09 15.45 -4.09
CA ASP A 15 -9.93 16.27 -4.42
C ASP A 15 -10.30 17.75 -4.34
N VAL A 16 -9.44 18.54 -3.72
CA VAL A 16 -9.55 20.01 -3.62
C VAL A 16 -8.33 20.62 -4.27
N SER A 17 -8.56 21.50 -5.26
CA SER A 17 -7.48 22.16 -6.00
C SER A 17 -7.52 23.68 -5.86
N VAL A 18 -6.38 24.27 -5.51
CA VAL A 18 -6.17 25.73 -5.41
C VAL A 18 -4.80 26.07 -6.00
N ASP A 19 -4.75 27.12 -6.83
CA ASP A 19 -3.52 27.63 -7.45
C ASP A 19 -2.65 26.59 -8.19
N GLY A 20 -3.29 25.55 -8.74
CA GLY A 20 -2.63 24.49 -9.51
C GLY A 20 -2.08 23.34 -8.67
N GLU A 21 -2.27 23.39 -7.35
CA GLU A 21 -1.99 22.30 -6.42
C GLU A 21 -3.27 21.54 -6.08
N THR A 22 -3.13 20.24 -5.76
CA THR A 22 -4.26 19.37 -5.40
C THR A 22 -3.93 18.55 -4.16
N ILE A 23 -4.88 18.49 -3.25
CA ILE A 23 -4.90 17.56 -2.11
C ILE A 23 -6.18 16.72 -2.17
N LYS A 24 -6.17 15.54 -1.55
CA LYS A 24 -7.34 14.69 -1.37
C LYS A 24 -7.82 14.79 0.07
N VAL A 25 -9.07 15.22 0.25
CA VAL A 25 -9.72 15.25 1.58
C VAL A 25 -10.42 13.92 1.81
N GLU A 26 -10.07 13.23 2.89
CA GLU A 26 -10.71 12.00 3.36
C GLU A 26 -11.36 12.24 4.74
N ILE A 27 -12.61 11.81 4.89
CA ILE A 27 -13.42 12.03 6.09
C ILE A 27 -14.15 10.73 6.42
N TYR A 28 -13.92 10.21 7.61
CA TYR A 28 -14.45 8.92 8.04
C TYR A 28 -14.70 8.87 9.53
N ARG A 29 -15.47 7.88 9.99
CA ARG A 29 -15.70 7.56 11.40
C ARG A 29 -15.99 6.08 11.58
N GLY A 30 -15.89 5.55 12.78
CA GLY A 30 -16.47 4.23 13.07
C GLY A 30 -18.00 4.26 13.01
N VAL A 31 -18.62 3.13 12.68
CA VAL A 31 -20.08 2.97 12.60
C VAL A 31 -20.74 3.33 13.93
N GLU A 32 -20.10 3.01 15.04
CA GLU A 32 -20.59 3.31 16.40
C GLU A 32 -20.24 4.71 16.91
N ASP A 33 -19.29 5.40 16.28
CA ASP A 33 -18.89 6.74 16.69
C ASP A 33 -19.80 7.81 16.11
N LYS A 34 -19.94 8.91 16.85
CA LYS A 34 -20.69 10.08 16.39
C LYS A 34 -19.81 11.06 15.63
N ASP A 35 -18.55 11.14 16.01
CA ASP A 35 -17.64 12.19 15.58
C ASP A 35 -16.78 11.68 14.41
N TRP A 36 -16.39 12.60 13.55
CA TRP A 36 -15.69 12.35 12.30
C TRP A 36 -14.22 12.72 12.42
N VAL A 37 -13.38 11.92 11.78
CA VAL A 37 -11.96 12.19 11.55
C VAL A 37 -11.81 12.91 10.22
N LEU A 38 -10.92 13.91 10.20
CA LEU A 38 -10.49 14.60 8.99
C LEU A 38 -9.04 14.21 8.67
N GLU A 39 -8.83 13.80 7.43
CA GLU A 39 -7.54 13.47 6.85
C GLU A 39 -7.36 14.20 5.52
N VAL A 40 -6.15 14.69 5.25
CA VAL A 40 -5.79 15.32 3.98
C VAL A 40 -4.51 14.68 3.45
N VAL A 41 -4.57 14.15 2.23
CA VAL A 41 -3.43 13.54 1.53
C VAL A 41 -2.94 14.45 0.41
N ASP A 42 -1.66 14.79 0.39
CA ASP A 42 -1.07 15.66 -0.63
C ASP A 42 -0.66 14.91 -1.91
N LYS A 43 -0.15 15.65 -2.90
CA LYS A 43 0.30 15.10 -4.20
C LYS A 43 1.52 14.16 -4.11
N TYR A 44 2.26 14.18 -3.00
CA TYR A 44 3.37 13.27 -2.72
C TYR A 44 2.92 12.06 -1.89
N GLY A 45 1.65 12.03 -1.48
CA GLY A 45 1.08 10.99 -0.63
C GLY A 45 1.27 11.24 0.86
N ASN A 46 1.78 12.40 1.30
CA ASN A 46 1.86 12.69 2.73
C ASN A 46 0.45 12.92 3.27
N SER A 47 0.14 12.38 4.44
CA SER A 47 -1.15 12.59 5.09
C SER A 47 -1.05 13.47 6.33
N THR A 48 -1.99 14.40 6.46
CA THR A 48 -2.23 15.21 7.66
C THR A 48 -3.58 14.82 8.24
N VAL A 49 -3.58 14.25 9.44
CA VAL A 49 -4.79 13.93 10.21
C VAL A 49 -4.95 14.96 11.31
N TRP A 50 -6.16 15.49 11.47
CA TRP A 50 -6.45 16.45 12.52
C TRP A 50 -6.59 15.72 13.87
N ASP A 51 -6.00 16.30 14.92
CA ASP A 51 -6.14 15.80 16.30
C ASP A 51 -7.59 15.97 16.82
N ASP A 52 -8.28 17.00 16.35
CA ASP A 52 -9.67 17.28 16.72
C ASP A 52 -10.65 16.42 15.93
N LEU A 53 -11.69 15.93 16.63
CA LEU A 53 -12.83 15.23 16.01
C LEU A 53 -13.97 16.21 15.72
N PHE A 54 -14.78 15.89 14.72
CA PHE A 54 -15.83 16.78 14.22
C PHE A 54 -17.21 16.18 14.39
N ASP A 55 -18.16 16.95 14.96
CA ASP A 55 -19.55 16.52 15.15
C ASP A 55 -20.26 16.10 13.84
N THR A 56 -19.78 16.60 12.69
CA THR A 56 -20.33 16.28 11.36
C THR A 56 -19.22 16.22 10.32
N ASP A 57 -19.40 15.41 9.28
CA ASP A 57 -18.51 15.37 8.12
C ASP A 57 -18.40 16.73 7.41
N ASN A 58 -19.47 17.51 7.37
CA ASN A 58 -19.44 18.87 6.85
C ASN A 58 -18.61 19.83 7.72
N ALA A 59 -18.52 19.61 9.03
CA ALA A 59 -17.64 20.40 9.90
C ALA A 59 -16.16 20.04 9.64
N ALA A 60 -15.84 18.74 9.52
CA ALA A 60 -14.54 18.27 9.08
C ALA A 60 -14.14 18.87 7.73
N PHE A 61 -15.01 18.75 6.72
CA PHE A 61 -14.73 19.28 5.39
C PHE A 61 -14.51 20.80 5.39
N LYS A 62 -15.31 21.54 6.18
CA LYS A 62 -15.11 22.99 6.34
C LYS A 62 -13.80 23.34 7.01
N GLU A 63 -13.32 22.53 7.94
CA GLU A 63 -12.03 22.80 8.59
C GLU A 63 -10.87 22.65 7.60
N ALA A 64 -10.92 21.65 6.71
CA ALA A 64 -9.95 21.54 5.61
C ALA A 64 -9.98 22.78 4.71
N LEU A 65 -11.16 23.21 4.25
CA LEU A 65 -11.31 24.40 3.41
C LEU A 65 -10.86 25.67 4.11
N LYS A 66 -11.18 25.81 5.41
CA LYS A 66 -10.80 26.96 6.22
C LYS A 66 -9.29 27.01 6.42
N THR A 67 -8.64 25.87 6.64
CA THR A 67 -7.18 25.80 6.73
C THR A 67 -6.53 26.26 5.42
N ILE A 68 -7.08 25.84 4.27
CA ILE A 68 -6.63 26.32 2.95
C ILE A 68 -6.85 27.83 2.81
N GLU A 69 -7.96 28.37 3.29
CA GLU A 69 -8.27 29.80 3.23
C GLU A 69 -7.35 30.64 4.14
N ASP A 70 -7.13 30.19 5.38
CA ASP A 70 -6.40 30.94 6.40
C ASP A 70 -4.87 30.81 6.23
N GLU A 71 -4.39 29.63 5.84
CA GLU A 71 -2.96 29.28 5.82
C GLU A 71 -2.41 29.01 4.41
N GLY A 72 -3.29 28.81 3.42
CA GLY A 72 -2.93 28.46 2.05
C GLY A 72 -2.76 26.96 1.85
N ILE A 73 -3.08 26.46 0.65
CA ILE A 73 -3.03 25.01 0.35
C ILE A 73 -1.64 24.39 0.57
N HIS A 74 -0.57 25.17 0.43
CA HIS A 74 0.79 24.72 0.66
C HIS A 74 1.09 24.36 2.12
N SER A 75 0.28 24.78 3.11
CA SER A 75 0.46 24.32 4.50
C SER A 75 0.06 22.85 4.68
N LEU A 76 -0.83 22.35 3.81
CA LEU A 76 -1.32 20.98 3.78
C LEU A 76 -0.54 20.10 2.78
N ILE A 77 0.45 20.68 2.12
CA ILE A 77 1.35 19.96 1.23
C ILE A 77 2.67 19.90 1.97
N GLY A 78 3.06 18.71 2.40
CA GLY A 78 4.33 18.51 3.05
C GLY A 78 5.46 19.02 2.15
N SER A 79 6.44 19.72 2.73
CA SER A 79 7.81 19.53 2.24
C SER A 79 8.11 18.04 2.35
N THR A 80 8.94 17.49 1.48
CA THR A 80 9.43 16.10 1.59
C THR A 80 9.76 15.76 3.06
N SER A 81 10.32 16.72 3.79
CA SER A 81 10.58 16.70 5.22
C SER A 81 9.54 17.47 6.07
N GLN A 82 8.67 16.82 6.85
CA GLN A 82 8.14 17.42 8.10
C GLN A 82 8.18 16.43 9.28
N PRO A 83 8.46 16.92 10.51
CA PRO A 83 8.87 16.07 11.63
C PRO A 83 7.64 15.62 12.43
N HIS A 84 7.05 14.48 12.05
CA HIS A 84 6.36 13.65 13.04
C HIS A 84 7.37 13.25 14.12
N LYS A 85 6.91 13.04 15.38
CA LYS A 85 7.75 12.51 16.47
C LYS A 85 8.66 11.43 15.89
N GLU A 86 9.94 11.73 15.80
CA GLU A 86 10.92 10.94 15.07
C GLU A 86 11.16 9.64 15.85
N TYR A 87 10.23 8.70 15.72
CA TYR A 87 10.53 7.31 15.98
C TYR A 87 11.49 6.91 14.88
N ALA A 88 12.66 6.39 15.28
CA ALA A 88 13.50 5.65 14.34
C ALA A 88 12.60 4.62 13.65
N ILE A 89 12.65 4.55 12.33
CA ILE A 89 11.78 3.69 11.51
C ILE A 89 11.72 2.25 12.04
N ASP A 90 12.83 1.73 12.59
CA ASP A 90 12.86 0.41 13.20
C ASP A 90 11.92 0.27 14.41
N SER A 91 11.82 1.30 15.25
CA SER A 91 10.86 1.31 16.39
C SER A 91 9.42 1.37 15.90
N THR A 92 9.16 2.10 14.83
CA THR A 92 7.84 2.17 14.17
C THR A 92 7.44 0.80 13.64
N LEU A 93 8.32 0.15 12.87
CA LEU A 93 8.06 -1.17 12.33
C LEU A 93 7.91 -2.23 13.43
N GLN A 94 8.67 -2.14 14.52
CA GLN A 94 8.53 -3.07 15.63
C GLN A 94 7.21 -2.89 16.41
N ALA A 95 6.77 -1.64 16.60
CA ALA A 95 5.45 -1.37 17.17
C ALA A 95 4.34 -1.92 16.26
N LEU A 96 4.49 -1.72 14.94
CA LEU A 96 3.53 -2.17 13.97
C LEU A 96 3.48 -3.71 13.86
N ASP A 97 4.64 -4.37 13.87
CA ASP A 97 4.75 -5.82 13.90
C ASP A 97 4.02 -6.41 15.10
N GLY A 98 4.14 -5.75 16.27
CA GLY A 98 3.41 -6.13 17.47
C GLY A 98 1.89 -6.08 17.32
N ILE A 99 1.35 -5.24 16.44
CA ILE A 99 -0.09 -5.13 16.15
C ILE A 99 -0.49 -6.15 15.07
N LEU A 100 0.26 -6.18 13.96
CA LEU A 100 0.03 -7.05 12.81
C LEU A 100 0.16 -8.54 13.13
N CYS A 101 0.94 -8.89 14.15
CA CYS A 101 1.09 -10.25 14.65
C CYS A 101 0.29 -10.54 15.94
N SER A 102 -0.62 -9.64 16.35
CA SER A 102 -1.42 -9.82 17.57
C SER A 102 -2.72 -10.60 17.33
N ASP A 103 -3.41 -10.94 18.42
CA ASP A 103 -4.68 -11.68 18.38
C ASP A 103 -5.83 -10.95 17.64
N ILE A 104 -5.69 -9.65 17.33
CA ILE A 104 -6.69 -8.92 16.54
C ILE A 104 -6.47 -9.05 15.03
N ALA A 105 -5.27 -9.47 14.61
CA ALA A 105 -4.92 -9.58 13.20
C ALA A 105 -5.42 -10.92 12.62
N PRO A 106 -6.05 -10.90 11.43
CA PRO A 106 -6.36 -12.12 10.68
C PRO A 106 -5.10 -12.94 10.34
N GLU A 107 -5.26 -14.24 10.08
CA GLU A 107 -4.13 -15.15 9.77
C GLU A 107 -3.36 -14.76 8.50
N ASN A 108 -4.01 -14.05 7.59
CA ASN A 108 -3.55 -13.57 6.28
C ASN A 108 -3.20 -12.07 6.28
N ALA A 109 -3.08 -11.44 7.46
CA ALA A 109 -2.57 -10.09 7.56
C ALA A 109 -1.07 -10.05 7.19
N MET A 110 -0.63 -8.92 6.63
CA MET A 110 0.78 -8.64 6.39
C MET A 110 1.54 -8.55 7.71
N ASP A 111 2.79 -9.00 7.75
CA ASP A 111 3.74 -8.60 8.80
C ASP A 111 4.39 -7.24 8.48
N ALA A 112 5.18 -6.69 9.40
CA ALA A 112 5.79 -5.38 9.20
C ALA A 112 6.78 -5.34 8.02
N SER A 113 7.46 -6.45 7.73
CA SER A 113 8.39 -6.55 6.59
C SER A 113 7.65 -6.50 5.26
N THR A 114 6.58 -7.28 5.14
CA THR A 114 5.67 -7.33 4.00
C THR A 114 5.03 -5.96 3.78
N LEU A 115 4.56 -5.30 4.84
CA LEU A 115 3.96 -3.98 4.75
C LEU A 115 4.93 -2.92 4.25
N GLU A 116 6.18 -2.89 4.72
CA GLU A 116 7.16 -1.90 4.22
C GLU A 116 7.44 -2.13 2.73
N GLY A 117 7.59 -3.38 2.29
CA GLY A 117 7.74 -3.71 0.87
C GLY A 117 6.53 -3.29 0.03
N PHE A 118 5.33 -3.55 0.54
CA PHE A 118 4.07 -3.16 -0.07
C PHE A 118 3.95 -1.64 -0.21
N PHE A 119 4.14 -0.89 0.87
CA PHE A 119 4.13 0.58 0.83
C PHE A 119 5.22 1.14 -0.07
N THR A 120 6.40 0.52 -0.10
CA THR A 120 7.46 0.92 -1.02
C THR A 120 6.98 0.88 -2.47
N ALA A 121 6.30 -0.19 -2.90
CA ALA A 121 5.73 -0.26 -4.24
C ALA A 121 4.68 0.82 -4.49
N LEU A 122 3.78 1.10 -3.54
CA LEU A 122 2.74 2.11 -3.70
C LEU A 122 3.32 3.53 -3.80
N VAL A 123 4.30 3.85 -2.97
CA VAL A 123 4.92 5.19 -2.92
C VAL A 123 5.76 5.47 -4.17
N ILE A 124 6.59 4.53 -4.62
CA ILE A 124 7.48 4.74 -5.77
C ILE A 124 6.80 4.48 -7.12
N GLY A 125 5.55 4.02 -7.11
CA GLY A 125 4.82 3.52 -8.28
C GLY A 125 4.31 4.58 -9.26
N PRO A 126 3.49 4.20 -10.24
CA PRO A 126 2.98 5.13 -11.26
C PRO A 126 1.95 6.15 -10.72
N SER A 127 1.11 5.73 -9.78
CA SER A 127 -0.11 6.44 -9.38
C SER A 127 -0.30 6.41 -7.86
N LEU A 128 -0.92 7.46 -7.31
CA LEU A 128 -1.32 7.50 -5.90
C LEU A 128 -2.42 6.46 -5.63
N VAL A 129 -2.24 5.66 -4.58
CA VAL A 129 -3.24 4.70 -4.09
C VAL A 129 -3.71 5.19 -2.72
N SER A 130 -5.01 5.35 -2.52
CA SER A 130 -5.51 5.89 -1.26
C SER A 130 -5.58 4.85 -0.14
N PRO A 131 -5.56 5.28 1.15
CA PRO A 131 -5.70 4.39 2.30
C PRO A 131 -6.88 3.45 2.20
N SER A 132 -8.05 3.98 1.84
CA SER A 132 -9.26 3.19 1.58
C SER A 132 -9.10 2.05 0.55
N GLN A 133 -8.16 2.15 -0.39
CA GLN A 133 -7.90 1.10 -1.38
C GLN A 133 -6.90 0.06 -0.87
N TYR A 134 -5.86 0.47 -0.15
CA TYR A 134 -4.78 -0.44 0.25
C TYR A 134 -4.98 -1.04 1.64
N THR A 135 -5.68 -0.38 2.56
CA THR A 135 -5.84 -0.84 3.95
C THR A 135 -6.46 -2.24 4.06
N PRO A 136 -7.49 -2.62 3.28
CA PRO A 136 -8.00 -3.98 3.33
C PRO A 136 -6.97 -5.06 2.97
N TRP A 137 -5.99 -4.73 2.11
CA TRP A 137 -4.92 -5.66 1.71
C TRP A 137 -3.86 -5.84 2.78
N ILE A 138 -3.75 -4.91 3.73
CA ILE A 138 -2.87 -5.06 4.90
C ILE A 138 -3.40 -6.17 5.82
N TRP A 139 -4.72 -6.28 5.94
CA TRP A 139 -5.37 -7.24 6.83
C TRP A 139 -5.74 -8.56 6.14
N ASP A 140 -5.82 -8.57 4.81
CA ASP A 140 -6.09 -9.74 3.98
C ASP A 140 -5.30 -9.69 2.69
N MET A 141 -4.16 -10.39 2.66
CA MET A 141 -3.30 -10.48 1.49
C MET A 141 -3.93 -11.21 0.29
N ASP A 142 -4.95 -12.04 0.52
CA ASP A 142 -5.53 -12.91 -0.50
C ASP A 142 -6.68 -12.22 -1.26
N GLU A 143 -7.63 -11.64 -0.53
CA GLU A 143 -8.84 -11.06 -1.11
C GLU A 143 -9.02 -9.56 -0.86
N GLY A 144 -8.27 -8.96 0.07
CA GLY A 144 -8.44 -7.58 0.51
C GLY A 144 -9.84 -7.33 1.08
N LYS A 145 -10.37 -8.29 1.84
CA LYS A 145 -11.73 -8.24 2.40
C LYS A 145 -11.78 -8.40 3.91
N ASP A 146 -10.78 -9.02 4.54
CA ASP A 146 -10.80 -9.09 5.99
C ASP A 146 -10.54 -7.70 6.59
N GLU A 147 -11.22 -7.46 7.70
CA GLU A 147 -11.15 -6.21 8.44
C GLU A 147 -10.65 -6.52 9.85
N VAL A 148 -9.90 -5.58 10.41
CA VAL A 148 -9.46 -5.64 11.79
C VAL A 148 -10.51 -5.02 12.72
N ILE A 149 -10.78 -5.71 13.83
CA ILE A 149 -11.64 -5.17 14.88
C ILE A 149 -10.75 -4.61 15.98
N TYR A 150 -10.64 -3.29 16.02
CA TYR A 150 -9.89 -2.60 17.07
C TYR A 150 -10.64 -2.64 18.41
N ASN A 151 -9.89 -2.73 19.50
CA ASN A 151 -10.46 -2.70 20.86
C ASN A 151 -10.86 -1.28 21.28
N SER A 152 -10.27 -0.25 20.66
CA SER A 152 -10.56 1.15 20.93
C SER A 152 -10.20 2.05 19.74
N MET A 153 -10.79 3.25 19.73
CA MET A 153 -10.39 4.35 18.85
C MET A 153 -8.92 4.71 18.98
N GLU A 154 -8.38 4.73 20.19
CA GLU A 154 -6.96 5.00 20.45
C GLU A 154 -6.07 3.98 19.75
N GLN A 155 -6.41 2.69 19.80
CA GLN A 155 -5.66 1.64 19.12
C GLN A 155 -5.73 1.79 17.59
N MET A 156 -6.90 2.17 17.05
CA MET A 156 -7.08 2.46 15.62
C MET A 156 -6.20 3.64 15.20
N GLN A 157 -6.26 4.75 15.93
CA GLN A 157 -5.47 5.96 15.66
C GLN A 157 -3.97 5.69 15.75
N GLU A 158 -3.54 4.91 16.75
CA GLU A 158 -2.14 4.48 16.89
C GLU A 158 -1.69 3.65 15.68
N THR A 159 -2.50 2.67 15.27
CA THR A 159 -2.20 1.81 14.11
C THR A 159 -2.11 2.61 12.82
N MET A 160 -3.06 3.53 12.58
CA MET A 160 -3.04 4.40 11.41
C MET A 160 -1.85 5.36 11.43
N GLY A 161 -1.51 5.91 12.61
CA GLY A 161 -0.32 6.73 12.78
C GLY A 161 0.98 5.99 12.46
N LEU A 162 1.07 4.70 12.81
CA LEU A 162 2.22 3.85 12.46
C LEU A 162 2.28 3.56 10.95
N PHE A 163 1.16 3.24 10.31
CA PHE A 163 1.11 3.10 8.84
C PHE A 163 1.60 4.37 8.15
N MET A 164 1.11 5.53 8.57
CA MET A 164 1.54 6.81 8.00
C MET A 164 3.01 7.11 8.25
N ALA A 165 3.55 6.76 9.41
CA ALA A 165 4.97 6.92 9.69
C ALA A 165 5.84 6.08 8.75
N VAL A 166 5.44 4.84 8.43
CA VAL A 166 6.16 4.00 7.45
C VAL A 166 6.03 4.60 6.04
N TRP A 167 4.82 4.98 5.63
CA TRP A 167 4.58 5.59 4.33
C TRP A 167 5.43 6.85 4.12
N ASN A 168 5.38 7.79 5.07
CA ASN A 168 6.13 9.04 5.03
C ASN A 168 7.63 8.81 5.06
N HIS A 169 8.12 7.80 5.80
CA HIS A 169 9.54 7.44 5.78
C HIS A 169 10.02 7.01 4.38
N VAL A 170 9.24 6.17 3.70
CA VAL A 170 9.53 5.76 2.33
C VAL A 170 9.48 6.97 1.39
N ALA A 171 8.41 7.76 1.47
CA ALA A 171 8.22 8.93 0.60
C ALA A 171 9.35 9.96 0.76
N GLU A 172 9.76 10.24 2.00
CA GLU A 172 10.88 11.15 2.28
C GLU A 172 12.20 10.57 1.77
N SER A 173 12.45 9.27 1.97
CA SER A 173 13.69 8.63 1.49
C SER A 173 13.83 8.74 -0.03
N PHE A 174 12.77 8.45 -0.78
CA PHE A 174 12.82 8.51 -2.24
C PHE A 174 12.74 9.93 -2.82
N SER A 175 12.25 10.91 -2.06
CA SER A 175 12.23 12.30 -2.52
C SER A 175 13.50 13.07 -2.18
N SER A 176 14.22 12.69 -1.12
CA SER A 176 15.46 13.34 -0.67
C SER A 176 16.73 12.67 -1.25
N ASP A 177 16.98 11.40 -0.92
CA ASP A 177 18.10 10.59 -1.40
C ASP A 177 17.66 9.12 -1.59
N PRO A 178 17.14 8.75 -2.77
CA PRO A 178 16.73 7.38 -3.05
C PRO A 178 17.79 6.33 -2.75
N SER A 179 19.09 6.68 -2.84
CA SER A 179 20.18 5.74 -2.65
C SER A 179 20.46 5.42 -1.18
N SER A 180 19.92 6.22 -0.25
CA SER A 180 20.02 5.97 1.19
C SER A 180 18.92 5.08 1.74
N PHE A 181 17.92 4.72 0.94
CA PHE A 181 16.83 3.85 1.39
C PHE A 181 17.35 2.42 1.64
N GLU A 182 17.24 1.98 2.90
CA GLU A 182 17.58 0.62 3.32
C GLU A 182 16.29 -0.14 3.72
N PRO A 183 15.90 -1.19 2.98
CA PRO A 183 14.83 -2.10 3.37
C PRO A 183 15.02 -2.68 4.77
N ALA A 184 13.91 -2.93 5.49
CA ALA A 184 13.88 -3.44 6.86
C ALA A 184 14.80 -4.65 7.10
N TYR A 185 14.89 -5.58 6.16
CA TYR A 185 15.73 -6.78 6.27
C TYR A 185 17.26 -6.51 6.25
N PHE A 186 17.70 -5.29 5.96
CA PHE A 186 19.09 -4.86 6.20
C PHE A 186 19.28 -4.24 7.59
N ARG A 187 18.21 -3.72 8.19
CA ARG A 187 18.26 -2.97 9.46
C ARG A 187 18.10 -3.88 10.67
N ALA A 188 17.29 -4.94 10.57
CA ALA A 188 17.09 -5.90 11.66
C ALA A 188 16.98 -7.35 11.16
N VAL A 189 17.37 -8.30 12.03
CA VAL A 189 17.43 -9.74 11.67
C VAL A 189 16.07 -10.44 11.76
N GLU A 190 15.11 -9.85 12.46
CA GLU A 190 13.73 -10.36 12.53
C GLU A 190 12.97 -10.24 11.20
N TRP A 191 13.37 -9.32 10.32
CA TRP A 191 12.69 -9.07 9.06
C TRP A 191 13.40 -9.73 7.89
N GLY A 192 12.67 -10.55 7.15
CA GLY A 192 13.19 -11.30 6.02
C GLY A 192 12.99 -10.59 4.68
N ALA A 193 13.95 -10.79 3.77
CA ALA A 193 13.87 -10.30 2.40
C ALA A 193 12.78 -10.99 1.56
N THR A 194 12.33 -12.17 1.98
CA THR A 194 11.25 -12.91 1.30
C THR A 194 9.94 -12.16 1.44
N GLU A 195 9.54 -11.91 2.69
CA GLU A 195 8.31 -11.24 3.11
C GLU A 195 8.28 -9.81 2.54
N TRP A 196 9.39 -9.09 2.64
CA TRP A 196 9.52 -7.76 2.06
C TRP A 196 9.30 -7.76 0.54
N CYS A 197 9.93 -8.70 -0.18
CA CYS A 197 9.79 -8.78 -1.63
C CYS A 197 8.40 -9.25 -2.07
N GLU A 198 7.74 -10.11 -1.28
CA GLU A 198 6.36 -10.52 -1.50
C GLU A 198 5.42 -9.30 -1.42
N GLY A 199 5.53 -8.50 -0.37
CA GLY A 199 4.77 -7.26 -0.22
C GLY A 199 4.98 -6.29 -1.38
N PHE A 200 6.24 -6.09 -1.79
CA PHE A 200 6.56 -5.26 -2.96
C PHE A 200 5.90 -5.79 -4.24
N LEU A 201 6.00 -7.11 -4.50
CA LEU A 201 5.37 -7.74 -5.65
C LEU A 201 3.84 -7.59 -5.62
N MET A 202 3.20 -7.70 -4.45
CA MET A 202 1.77 -7.47 -4.31
C MET A 202 1.38 -6.05 -4.69
N GLY A 203 2.08 -5.03 -4.19
CA GLY A 203 1.80 -3.63 -4.53
C GLY A 203 1.89 -3.36 -6.04
N THR A 204 2.79 -4.04 -6.74
CA THR A 204 2.93 -3.93 -8.21
C THR A 204 1.84 -4.64 -9.01
N GLN A 205 0.99 -5.46 -8.37
CA GLN A 205 0.01 -6.31 -9.03
C GLN A 205 -1.44 -5.89 -8.80
N LEU A 206 -1.72 -5.09 -7.76
CA LEU A 206 -3.08 -4.86 -7.27
C LEU A 206 -3.78 -3.65 -7.88
N PHE A 207 -3.07 -2.52 -8.06
CA PHE A 207 -3.74 -1.23 -8.26
C PHE A 207 -3.54 -0.61 -9.65
N ASP A 208 -2.40 -0.88 -10.30
CA ASP A 208 -2.05 -0.22 -11.57
C ASP A 208 -1.41 -1.20 -12.55
N ASP A 209 -2.07 -1.42 -13.69
CA ASP A 209 -1.59 -2.36 -14.70
C ASP A 209 -0.28 -1.87 -15.37
N SER A 210 0.07 -0.58 -15.25
CA SER A 210 1.27 0.02 -15.87
C SER A 210 2.57 -0.63 -15.38
N TRP A 211 2.59 -1.23 -14.19
CA TRP A 211 3.70 -2.05 -13.72
C TRP A 211 4.09 -3.15 -14.71
N ALA A 212 3.11 -3.80 -15.34
CA ALA A 212 3.37 -4.83 -16.33
C ALA A 212 4.14 -4.30 -17.55
N LEU A 213 3.91 -3.04 -17.92
CA LEU A 213 4.62 -2.38 -19.02
C LEU A 213 6.08 -2.13 -18.65
N LEU A 214 6.35 -1.66 -17.43
CA LEU A 214 7.72 -1.51 -16.93
C LEU A 214 8.44 -2.86 -16.92
N TRP A 215 7.80 -3.92 -16.45
CA TRP A 215 8.39 -5.27 -16.43
C TRP A 215 8.68 -5.84 -17.81
N MET A 216 7.85 -5.53 -18.81
CA MET A 216 8.14 -5.91 -20.20
C MET A 216 9.31 -5.13 -20.80
N LYS A 217 9.41 -3.83 -20.49
CA LYS A 217 10.47 -2.96 -20.98
C LYS A 217 11.81 -3.26 -20.31
N GLU A 218 11.81 -3.44 -18.98
CA GLU A 218 12.99 -3.57 -18.14
C GLU A 218 12.85 -4.73 -17.13
N PRO A 219 12.78 -5.99 -17.61
CA PRO A 219 12.54 -7.16 -16.76
C PRO A 219 13.60 -7.37 -15.68
N LYS A 220 14.80 -6.81 -15.87
CA LYS A 220 15.88 -6.87 -14.88
C LYS A 220 15.53 -6.15 -13.59
N LEU A 221 14.69 -5.10 -13.65
CA LEU A 221 14.30 -4.33 -12.47
C LEU A 221 13.46 -5.16 -11.50
N VAL A 222 12.49 -5.94 -12.00
CA VAL A 222 11.65 -6.81 -11.16
C VAL A 222 12.33 -8.12 -10.74
N THR A 223 13.42 -8.50 -11.41
CA THR A 223 14.05 -9.80 -11.21
C THR A 223 14.46 -10.06 -9.75
N PRO A 224 15.11 -9.15 -9.01
CA PRO A 224 15.46 -9.38 -7.61
C PRO A 224 14.24 -9.71 -6.74
N PHE A 225 13.13 -8.98 -6.91
CA PHE A 225 11.90 -9.20 -6.16
C PHE A 225 11.27 -10.55 -6.50
N LEU A 226 11.17 -10.92 -7.79
CA LEU A 226 10.71 -12.27 -8.17
C LEU A 226 11.61 -13.35 -7.58
N ARG A 227 12.93 -13.16 -7.59
CA ARG A 227 13.90 -14.15 -7.08
C ARG A 227 13.85 -14.32 -5.57
N LEU A 228 13.26 -13.38 -4.83
CA LEU A 228 13.20 -13.38 -3.37
C LEU A 228 11.77 -13.57 -2.82
N GLY A 229 10.73 -13.11 -3.51
CA GLY A 229 9.34 -13.09 -3.02
C GLY A 229 8.33 -13.88 -3.87
N ASP A 230 8.72 -14.48 -4.99
CA ASP A 230 7.85 -15.41 -5.75
C ASP A 230 8.26 -16.86 -5.51
N GLU A 231 7.29 -17.78 -5.36
CA GLU A 231 7.51 -19.19 -5.01
C GLU A 231 8.54 -19.87 -5.94
N LEU A 232 8.42 -19.67 -7.26
CA LEU A 232 9.34 -20.25 -8.23
C LEU A 232 10.71 -19.57 -8.16
N GLY A 233 10.74 -18.24 -8.03
CA GLY A 233 11.98 -17.49 -7.90
C GLY A 233 12.78 -17.88 -6.67
N ILE A 234 12.12 -18.07 -5.52
CA ILE A 234 12.72 -18.55 -4.26
C ILE A 234 13.33 -19.94 -4.46
N GLU A 235 12.60 -20.86 -5.10
CA GLU A 235 13.10 -22.21 -5.36
C GLU A 235 14.36 -22.16 -6.24
N MET A 236 14.36 -21.33 -7.29
CA MET A 236 15.52 -21.15 -8.16
C MET A 236 16.71 -20.54 -7.40
N THR A 237 16.48 -19.51 -6.59
CA THR A 237 17.51 -18.84 -5.77
C THR A 237 18.16 -19.81 -4.79
N ARG A 238 17.36 -20.65 -4.14
CA ARG A 238 17.86 -21.70 -3.24
C ARG A 238 18.72 -22.72 -3.99
N LYS A 239 18.29 -23.18 -5.17
CA LYS A 239 19.04 -24.14 -6.00
C LYS A 239 20.37 -23.57 -6.48
N GLU A 240 20.38 -22.30 -6.89
CA GLU A 240 21.57 -21.61 -7.39
C GLU A 240 22.49 -21.07 -6.28
N LYS A 241 22.03 -21.06 -5.02
CA LYS A 241 22.77 -20.56 -3.85
C LYS A 241 23.27 -19.12 -4.02
N ASN A 242 22.41 -18.26 -4.60
CA ASN A 242 22.75 -16.87 -4.92
C ASN A 242 21.81 -15.86 -4.26
N GLN A 243 21.28 -16.18 -3.08
CA GLN A 243 20.35 -15.32 -2.35
C GLN A 243 20.95 -13.95 -2.04
N GLU A 244 22.18 -13.91 -1.53
CA GLU A 244 22.90 -12.66 -1.19
C GLU A 244 23.00 -11.71 -2.39
N LYS A 245 23.27 -12.25 -3.58
CA LYS A 245 23.28 -11.47 -4.83
C LYS A 245 21.95 -10.74 -5.05
N TRP A 246 20.82 -11.42 -4.87
CA TRP A 246 19.51 -10.83 -5.11
C TRP A 246 19.12 -9.85 -4.00
N ILE A 247 19.45 -10.17 -2.74
CA ILE A 247 19.25 -9.27 -1.59
C ILE A 247 19.93 -7.91 -1.86
N HIS A 248 21.19 -7.91 -2.29
CA HIS A 248 21.91 -6.67 -2.58
C HIS A 248 21.50 -5.99 -3.89
N ALA A 249 20.75 -6.67 -4.77
CA ALA A 249 20.26 -6.07 -6.02
C ALA A 249 18.94 -5.29 -5.83
N VAL A 250 18.21 -5.51 -4.73
CA VAL A 250 16.92 -4.84 -4.49
C VAL A 250 17.06 -3.31 -4.39
N PRO A 251 17.97 -2.72 -3.58
CA PRO A 251 18.04 -1.26 -3.46
C PRO A 251 18.33 -0.56 -4.79
N GLU A 252 19.27 -1.08 -5.58
CA GLU A 252 19.57 -0.55 -6.92
C GLU A 252 18.36 -0.61 -7.86
N SER A 253 17.59 -1.71 -7.80
CA SER A 253 16.34 -1.84 -8.55
C SER A 253 15.29 -0.81 -8.11
N LEU A 254 15.12 -0.58 -6.80
CA LEU A 254 14.16 0.39 -6.28
C LEU A 254 14.46 1.81 -6.77
N VAL A 255 15.73 2.24 -6.73
CA VAL A 255 16.16 3.55 -7.23
C VAL A 255 15.83 3.70 -8.71
N ALA A 256 16.13 2.68 -9.53
CA ALA A 256 15.85 2.71 -10.96
C ALA A 256 14.35 2.70 -11.28
N ILE A 257 13.54 1.94 -10.52
CA ILE A 257 12.08 1.92 -10.63
C ILE A 257 11.50 3.30 -10.30
N HIS A 258 11.90 3.88 -9.17
CA HIS A 258 11.46 5.22 -8.77
C HIS A 258 11.81 6.27 -9.81
N ALA A 259 13.03 6.27 -10.35
CA ALA A 259 13.45 7.20 -11.39
C ALA A 259 12.59 7.08 -12.68
N ASN A 260 12.24 5.85 -13.07
CA ASN A 260 11.38 5.59 -14.23
C ASN A 260 9.97 6.19 -14.05
N TRP A 261 9.37 5.95 -12.88
CA TRP A 261 8.03 6.46 -12.58
C TRP A 261 8.02 7.96 -12.33
N LEU A 262 9.04 8.53 -11.70
CA LEU A 262 9.16 9.97 -11.53
C LEU A 262 9.19 10.69 -12.89
N GLU A 263 9.95 10.17 -13.85
CA GLU A 263 9.97 10.69 -15.23
C GLU A 263 8.58 10.60 -15.88
N HIS A 264 7.87 9.49 -15.69
CA HIS A 264 6.51 9.30 -16.20
C HIS A 264 5.50 10.28 -15.58
N ARG A 265 5.54 10.48 -14.25
CA ARG A 265 4.66 11.43 -13.54
C ARG A 265 4.90 12.88 -13.96
N ILE A 266 6.15 13.25 -14.22
CA ILE A 266 6.52 14.61 -14.69
C ILE A 266 6.16 14.79 -16.18
N ASN A 267 6.31 13.75 -16.99
CA ASN A 267 6.08 13.79 -18.44
C ASN A 267 5.06 12.72 -18.89
N PRO A 268 3.75 12.89 -18.59
CA PRO A 268 2.72 11.90 -18.90
C PRO A 268 2.48 11.71 -20.41
N ALA A 269 2.99 12.61 -21.26
CA ALA A 269 2.95 12.48 -22.73
C ALA A 269 3.92 11.39 -23.28
N THR A 270 4.73 10.78 -22.42
CA THR A 270 5.57 9.64 -22.79
C THR A 270 4.69 8.40 -22.92
N GLU A 271 4.18 8.12 -24.13
CA GLU A 271 3.29 6.99 -24.41
C GLU A 271 3.90 5.67 -23.92
N MET A 272 3.28 5.05 -22.91
CA MET A 272 3.50 3.63 -22.64
C MET A 272 2.62 2.83 -23.60
N PRO A 273 3.15 1.77 -24.25
CA PRO A 273 2.36 0.97 -25.18
C PRO A 273 1.15 0.36 -24.46
N GLU A 274 -0.01 0.28 -25.12
CA GLU A 274 -1.21 -0.32 -24.52
C GLU A 274 -0.99 -1.80 -24.13
N ILE A 275 -1.36 -2.16 -22.91
CA ILE A 275 -1.36 -3.56 -22.46
C ILE A 275 -2.53 -4.27 -23.17
N PRO A 276 -2.31 -5.42 -23.85
CA PRO A 276 -3.42 -6.25 -24.28
C PRO A 276 -4.23 -6.67 -23.05
N ALA A 277 -5.52 -6.33 -23.01
CA ALA A 277 -6.41 -6.62 -21.89
C ALA A 277 -6.18 -8.04 -21.33
N ARG A 278 -5.72 -8.14 -20.08
CA ARG A 278 -5.59 -9.44 -19.39
C ARG A 278 -6.97 -10.09 -19.35
N ARG A 279 -7.03 -11.41 -19.58
CA ARG A 279 -8.21 -12.20 -19.24
C ARG A 279 -8.52 -11.92 -17.77
N GLY A 280 -9.73 -11.44 -17.49
CA GLY A 280 -10.15 -10.95 -16.18
C GLY A 280 -9.92 -11.93 -15.03
N LYS A 281 -10.10 -11.39 -13.81
CA LYS A 281 -9.96 -12.01 -12.47
C LYS A 281 -9.80 -13.54 -12.52
N LYS A 282 -8.63 -14.05 -12.10
CA LYS A 282 -8.39 -15.50 -11.96
C LYS A 282 -9.56 -16.10 -11.17
N VAL A 283 -10.37 -16.92 -11.84
CA VAL A 283 -11.53 -17.56 -11.22
C VAL A 283 -11.01 -18.47 -10.12
N GLY A 284 -11.39 -18.19 -8.88
CA GLY A 284 -11.01 -18.97 -7.71
C GLY A 284 -11.47 -20.43 -7.89
N ARG A 285 -10.67 -21.36 -7.38
CA ARG A 285 -10.93 -22.81 -7.52
C ARG A 285 -12.32 -23.23 -7.01
N ASN A 286 -12.89 -22.47 -6.07
CA ASN A 286 -14.20 -22.67 -5.48
C ASN A 286 -15.31 -21.75 -6.02
N ASP A 287 -14.98 -20.78 -6.87
CA ASP A 287 -15.92 -19.79 -7.41
C ASP A 287 -16.89 -20.41 -8.41
N PRO A 288 -18.05 -19.78 -8.64
CA PRO A 288 -18.92 -20.11 -9.76
C PRO A 288 -18.15 -20.16 -11.08
N CYS A 289 -18.28 -21.26 -11.81
CA CYS A 289 -17.56 -21.46 -13.05
C CYS A 289 -18.12 -20.51 -14.14
N PRO A 290 -17.26 -19.72 -14.83
CA PRO A 290 -17.69 -18.68 -15.77
C PRO A 290 -18.38 -19.23 -17.03
N CYS A 291 -18.43 -20.56 -17.22
CA CYS A 291 -19.16 -21.19 -18.32
C CYS A 291 -20.68 -21.26 -18.09
N GLY A 292 -21.20 -20.74 -16.97
CA GLY A 292 -22.63 -20.72 -16.66
C GLY A 292 -23.19 -22.08 -16.25
N SER A 293 -22.36 -22.97 -15.72
CA SER A 293 -22.77 -24.34 -15.35
C SER A 293 -23.32 -24.47 -13.93
N ASP A 294 -23.43 -23.36 -13.18
CA ASP A 294 -23.76 -23.28 -11.75
C ASP A 294 -22.87 -24.14 -10.83
N LYS A 295 -21.76 -24.68 -11.35
CA LYS A 295 -20.80 -25.50 -10.61
C LYS A 295 -19.60 -24.66 -10.18
N LYS A 296 -18.95 -25.05 -9.08
CA LYS A 296 -17.63 -24.52 -8.70
C LYS A 296 -16.60 -24.80 -9.79
N TYR A 297 -15.66 -23.88 -10.04
CA TYR A 297 -14.66 -23.99 -11.11
C TYR A 297 -13.91 -25.33 -11.11
N LYS A 298 -13.44 -25.81 -9.94
CA LYS A 298 -12.78 -27.12 -9.78
C LYS A 298 -13.61 -28.36 -10.12
N LYS A 299 -14.93 -28.22 -10.19
CA LYS A 299 -15.88 -29.30 -10.52
C LYS A 299 -16.45 -29.13 -11.94
N CYS A 300 -15.93 -28.17 -12.71
CA CYS A 300 -16.32 -27.91 -14.09
C CYS A 300 -15.07 -27.67 -14.95
N CYS A 301 -14.84 -26.45 -15.45
CA CYS A 301 -13.74 -26.15 -16.35
C CYS A 301 -12.34 -26.35 -15.74
N GLY A 302 -12.23 -26.34 -14.40
CA GLY A 302 -11.01 -26.65 -13.65
C GLY A 302 -10.95 -28.08 -13.11
N ALA A 303 -11.84 -28.98 -13.54
CA ALA A 303 -11.77 -30.39 -13.16
C ALA A 303 -10.65 -31.10 -13.92
N PRO A 304 -9.85 -31.97 -13.26
CA PRO A 304 -8.93 -32.83 -13.97
C PRO A 304 -9.75 -33.72 -14.91
N THR A 305 -9.51 -33.62 -16.21
CA THR A 305 -10.12 -34.53 -17.19
C THR A 305 -9.58 -35.92 -16.87
N THR A 306 -10.43 -36.80 -16.35
CA THR A 306 -10.08 -38.21 -16.20
C THR A 306 -9.91 -38.78 -17.60
N ILE A 307 -8.65 -38.86 -18.04
CA ILE A 307 -8.27 -39.67 -19.20
C ILE A 307 -8.46 -41.12 -18.74
N HIS A 308 -9.48 -41.78 -19.29
CA HIS A 308 -9.58 -43.23 -19.30
C HIS A 308 -8.71 -43.79 -20.42
#